data_AF-A0A919QJR4-F1
#
_entry.id   AF-A0A919QJR4-F1
#
_cell.length_a   1.000
_cell.length_b   1.000
_cell.length_c   1.000
_cell.angle_alpha   90.00
_cell.angle_beta   90.00
_cell.angle_gamma   90.00
#
_symmetry.space_group_name_H-M   'P 1'
#
loop_
_entity.id
_entity.type
_entity.pdbx_description
1 polymer ?
#
loop_
_entity_poly.entity_id
_entity_poly.type
_entity_poly.pdbx_seq_one_letter_code
_entity_poly.pdbx_strand_id
1 'polypeptide(L)'
;MLMTASQPRVIRRGVSLSHLTVWSGTGGPYAVPVSSVAVEFRGRLGHGSCYGLLAGELLAEPGPTVSFTYGPPAELPKVAHDVAIAGLEPAYEGAVERAARRAQAALRITAACHGEIGSSQVVFEQLTAVLIALLTQSAYRDEDLWEVWDTAWRR
;
A
#
# COMPACT_ATOMS: atom_id res chain seq x y z
N MET A 1 1.42 21.94 -4.90
CA MET A 1 -0.03 21.87 -4.61
C MET A 1 -0.15 21.04 -3.34
N LEU A 2 -0.50 21.65 -2.21
CA LEU A 2 -0.64 20.93 -0.93
C LEU A 2 -1.87 20.03 -1.02
N MET A 3 -1.71 18.71 -0.94
CA MET A 3 -2.83 17.80 -0.83
C MET A 3 -3.48 18.03 0.54
N THR A 4 -4.75 18.42 0.55
CA THR A 4 -5.55 18.38 1.78
C THR A 4 -5.76 16.92 2.18
N ALA A 5 -5.83 16.64 3.49
CA ALA A 5 -6.14 15.31 3.98
C ALA A 5 -7.42 14.80 3.30
N SER A 6 -7.36 13.62 2.70
CA SER A 6 -8.49 13.03 2.00
C SER A 6 -9.26 12.09 2.92
N GLN A 7 -10.58 12.08 2.79
CA GLN A 7 -11.38 11.02 3.38
C GLN A 7 -10.97 9.69 2.75
N PRO A 8 -10.89 8.60 3.53
CA PRO A 8 -10.49 7.31 3.02
C PRO A 8 -11.52 6.81 2.02
N ARG A 9 -11.05 6.44 0.83
CA ARG A 9 -11.86 5.88 -0.25
C ARG A 9 -11.73 4.37 -0.23
N VAL A 10 -12.85 3.67 -0.08
CA VAL A 10 -12.91 2.21 -0.11
C VAL A 10 -13.35 1.74 -1.50
N ILE A 11 -12.54 0.87 -2.10
CA ILE A 11 -12.66 0.39 -3.47
C ILE A 11 -12.85 -1.12 -3.43
N ARG A 12 -14.07 -1.58 -3.71
CA ARG A 12 -14.45 -3.00 -3.60
C ARG A 12 -14.29 -3.73 -4.92
N ARG A 13 -13.85 -4.99 -4.86
CA ARG A 13 -13.79 -5.85 -6.05
C ARG A 13 -15.06 -6.68 -6.20
N GLY A 14 -16.03 -6.19 -6.98
CA GLY A 14 -17.28 -6.90 -7.25
C GLY A 14 -17.99 -7.38 -5.98
N VAL A 15 -18.43 -8.65 -5.96
CA VAL A 15 -19.06 -9.30 -4.79
C VAL A 15 -18.06 -9.93 -3.81
N SER A 16 -16.75 -9.79 -4.06
CA SER A 16 -15.73 -10.34 -3.16
C SER A 16 -15.63 -9.51 -1.89
N LEU A 17 -15.19 -10.14 -0.79
CA LEU A 17 -14.88 -9.42 0.46
C LEU A 17 -13.59 -8.59 0.36
N SER A 18 -12.90 -8.64 -0.79
CA SER A 18 -11.64 -7.93 -1.00
C SER A 18 -11.86 -6.46 -1.34
N HIS A 19 -11.10 -5.60 -0.69
CA HIS A 19 -11.13 -4.17 -0.94
C HIS A 19 -9.76 -3.53 -0.77
N LEU A 20 -9.57 -2.42 -1.48
CA LEU A 20 -8.51 -1.47 -1.28
C LEU A 20 -9.07 -0.25 -0.54
N THR A 21 -8.34 0.26 0.44
CA THR A 21 -8.63 1.55 1.07
C THR A 21 -7.49 2.50 0.72
N VAL A 22 -7.80 3.67 0.18
CA VAL A 22 -6.80 4.68 -0.22
C VAL A 22 -7.06 5.98 0.52
N TRP A 23 -6.02 6.62 1.05
CA TRP A 23 -6.13 7.90 1.75
C TRP A 23 -4.81 8.67 1.78
N SER A 24 -4.87 9.91 2.26
CA SER A 24 -3.73 10.77 2.60
C SER A 24 -4.03 11.54 3.89
N GLY A 25 -3.00 11.96 4.61
CA GLY A 25 -3.17 12.65 5.89
C GLY A 25 -3.76 11.74 6.97
N THR A 26 -4.69 12.27 7.77
CA THR A 26 -5.30 11.59 8.93
C THR A 26 -6.63 10.91 8.61
N GLY A 27 -7.01 10.79 7.34
CA GLY A 27 -8.32 10.25 6.97
C GLY A 27 -8.47 8.75 7.20
N GLY A 28 -7.39 7.98 7.07
CA GLY A 28 -7.44 6.52 7.13
C GLY A 28 -7.18 5.94 8.52
N PRO A 29 -7.13 4.59 8.62
CA PRO A 29 -6.87 3.88 9.88
C PRO A 29 -5.47 4.14 10.45
N TYR A 30 -4.59 4.74 9.65
CA TYR A 30 -3.24 5.12 10.02
C TYR A 30 -2.97 6.55 9.52
N ALA A 31 -2.52 7.44 10.40
CA ALA A 31 -2.15 8.79 10.01
C ALA A 31 -0.85 8.79 9.20
N VAL A 32 -0.89 9.35 7.99
CA VAL A 32 0.29 9.49 7.12
C VAL A 32 0.55 10.96 6.83
N PRO A 33 1.79 11.35 6.47
CA PRO A 33 2.05 12.68 5.97
C PRO A 33 1.11 13.04 4.81
N VAL A 34 0.69 14.31 4.72
CA VAL A 34 -0.17 14.76 3.61
C VAL A 34 0.50 14.69 2.24
N SER A 35 1.83 14.61 2.20
CA SER A 35 2.61 14.36 0.98
C SER A 35 2.61 12.89 0.56
N SER A 36 2.22 11.97 1.46
CA SER A 36 2.16 10.54 1.20
C SER A 36 0.77 10.12 0.77
N VAL A 37 0.71 9.07 -0.04
CA VAL A 37 -0.49 8.28 -0.27
C VAL A 37 -0.36 6.98 0.48
N ALA A 38 -1.44 6.55 1.12
CA ALA A 38 -1.55 5.25 1.77
C ALA A 38 -2.54 4.37 1.00
N VAL A 39 -2.21 3.09 0.92
CA VAL A 39 -3.06 2.04 0.38
C VAL A 39 -3.02 0.84 1.33
N GLU A 40 -4.21 0.39 1.71
CA GLU A 40 -4.43 -0.83 2.49
C GLU A 40 -5.18 -1.81 1.60
N PHE A 41 -4.75 -3.05 1.60
CA PHE A 41 -5.51 -4.16 1.04
C PHE A 41 -6.04 -5.04 2.17
N ARG A 42 -7.33 -5.37 2.07
CA ARG A 42 -7.98 -6.37 2.91
C ARG A 42 -8.62 -7.41 2.02
N GLY A 43 -8.13 -8.64 2.08
CA GLY A 43 -8.56 -9.78 1.28
C GLY A 43 -9.51 -10.72 2.00
N ARG A 44 -9.71 -11.90 1.42
CA ARG A 44 -10.54 -12.97 2.02
C ARG A 44 -9.82 -13.59 3.22
N LEU A 45 -10.55 -13.73 4.33
CA LEU A 45 -10.09 -14.35 5.58
C LEU A 45 -9.53 -15.77 5.36
N GLY A 46 -8.47 -16.12 6.09
CA GLY A 46 -7.87 -17.46 6.10
C GLY A 46 -6.91 -17.76 4.95
N HIS A 47 -6.48 -16.74 4.19
CA HIS A 47 -5.48 -16.86 3.15
C HIS A 47 -4.26 -16.00 3.51
N GLY A 48 -3.03 -16.47 3.25
CA GLY A 48 -1.79 -15.69 3.47
C GLY A 48 -1.65 -14.45 2.58
N SER A 49 -2.73 -14.00 1.94
CA SER A 49 -2.79 -12.79 1.13
C SER A 49 -4.07 -12.03 1.52
N CYS A 50 -4.36 -11.91 2.81
CA CYS A 50 -5.55 -11.24 3.32
C CYS A 50 -5.28 -9.85 3.88
N TYR A 51 -4.03 -9.43 4.09
CA TYR A 51 -3.74 -8.09 4.58
C TYR A 51 -2.39 -7.53 4.13
N GLY A 52 -2.34 -6.22 3.88
CA GLY A 52 -1.12 -5.43 3.77
C GLY A 52 -1.43 -3.95 3.69
N LEU A 53 -0.52 -3.10 4.18
CA LEU A 53 -0.64 -1.65 4.11
C LEU A 53 0.72 -1.07 3.73
N LEU A 54 0.71 -0.15 2.76
CA LEU A 54 1.87 0.68 2.43
C LEU A 54 1.43 2.14 2.38
N ALA A 55 2.30 3.03 2.85
CA ALA A 55 2.19 4.45 2.57
C ALA A 55 3.54 5.02 2.17
N GLY A 56 3.52 5.91 1.20
CA GLY A 56 4.75 6.53 0.72
C GLY A 56 4.53 7.66 -0.25
N GLU A 57 5.66 8.19 -0.70
CA GLU A 57 5.76 9.31 -1.64
C GLU A 57 6.86 9.02 -2.68
N LEU A 58 6.76 9.68 -3.85
CA LEU A 58 7.82 9.65 -4.84
C LEU A 58 9.00 10.50 -4.37
N LEU A 59 10.21 9.99 -4.54
CA LEU A 59 11.42 10.79 -4.36
C LEU A 59 11.68 11.62 -5.63
N ALA A 60 12.26 12.81 -5.44
CA ALA A 60 12.63 13.68 -6.55
C ALA A 60 13.83 13.15 -7.35
N GLU A 61 14.62 12.25 -6.76
CA GLU A 61 15.78 11.65 -7.40
C GLU A 61 15.35 10.55 -8.39
N PRO A 62 15.95 10.49 -9.59
CA PRO A 62 15.65 9.44 -10.56
C PRO A 62 16.24 8.09 -10.13
N GLY A 63 15.53 7.00 -10.45
CA GLY A 63 16.01 5.62 -10.31
C GLY A 63 15.18 4.74 -9.36
N PRO A 64 15.46 3.43 -9.27
CA PRO A 64 14.67 2.49 -8.49
C PRO A 64 15.14 2.42 -7.02
N THR A 65 15.20 3.56 -6.34
CA THR A 65 15.61 3.61 -4.93
C THR A 65 14.38 3.52 -4.04
N VAL A 66 14.38 2.57 -3.11
CA VAL A 66 13.38 2.52 -2.04
C VAL A 66 14.07 2.85 -0.74
N SER A 67 13.51 3.80 0.00
CA SER A 67 13.89 4.09 1.38
C SER A 67 12.72 3.78 2.30
N PHE A 68 13.01 3.13 3.42
CA PHE A 68 12.02 2.83 4.46
C PHE A 68 12.27 3.77 5.63
N THR A 69 11.27 4.55 6.01
CA THR A 69 11.32 5.47 7.14
C THR A 69 10.01 5.36 7.89
N TYR A 70 9.92 4.34 8.76
CA TYR A 70 8.73 4.11 9.55
C TYR A 70 8.67 5.12 10.71
N GLY A 71 7.59 5.90 10.77
CA GLY A 71 7.21 6.58 12.00
C GLY A 71 6.59 5.59 13.00
N PRO A 72 6.60 5.87 14.31
CA PRO A 72 5.86 5.06 15.27
C PRO A 72 4.36 5.09 14.93
N PRO A 73 3.66 3.93 14.93
CA PRO A 73 2.23 3.87 14.68
C PRO A 73 1.47 4.59 15.80
N ALA A 74 0.54 5.49 15.45
CA ALA A 74 -0.37 6.07 16.44
C ALA A 74 -1.39 5.02 16.93
N GLU A 75 -1.93 4.23 16.00
CA GLU A 75 -2.73 3.04 16.25
C GLU A 75 -2.49 2.06 15.09
N LEU A 76 -2.48 0.76 15.36
CA LEU A 76 -2.38 -0.26 14.32
C LEU A 76 -3.76 -0.57 13.75
N PRO A 77 -3.90 -0.80 12.44
CA PRO A 77 -5.19 -1.13 11.86
C PRO A 77 -5.78 -2.40 12.49
N LYS A 78 -7.07 -2.34 12.84
CA LYS A 78 -7.80 -3.52 13.32
C LYS A 78 -8.08 -4.44 12.15
N VAL A 79 -7.41 -5.59 12.13
CA VAL A 79 -7.62 -6.65 11.15
C VAL A 79 -8.51 -7.72 11.79
N ALA A 80 -9.56 -8.14 11.10
CA ALA A 80 -10.45 -9.16 11.64
C ALA A 80 -9.70 -10.50 11.72
N HIS A 81 -9.60 -11.06 12.92
CA HIS A 81 -8.97 -12.37 13.18
C HIS A 81 -7.47 -12.47 12.83
N ASP A 82 -6.78 -11.33 12.75
CA ASP A 82 -5.33 -11.26 12.55
C ASP A 82 -4.78 -10.08 13.36
N VAL A 83 -3.48 -10.02 13.55
CA VAL A 83 -2.79 -8.93 14.24
C VAL A 83 -1.99 -8.14 13.22
N ALA A 84 -2.30 -6.84 13.08
CA ALA A 84 -1.44 -5.95 12.32
C ALA A 84 -0.14 -5.70 13.09
N ILE A 85 0.97 -5.80 12.40
CA ILE A 85 2.34 -5.53 12.86
C ILE A 85 2.84 -4.32 12.07
N ALA A 86 3.42 -3.34 12.77
CA ALA A 86 4.04 -2.17 12.13
C ALA A 86 5.39 -2.53 11.50
N GLY A 87 5.68 -1.90 10.37
CA GLY A 87 6.88 -2.16 9.58
C GLY A 87 6.67 -3.32 8.61
N LEU A 88 7.77 -3.80 8.05
CA LEU A 88 7.82 -4.93 7.13
C LEU A 88 8.92 -5.90 7.57
N GLU A 89 8.67 -7.19 7.41
CA GLU A 89 9.74 -8.18 7.44
C GLU A 89 10.64 -8.03 6.20
N PRO A 90 11.92 -8.46 6.26
CA PRO A 90 12.86 -8.34 5.14
C PRO A 90 12.36 -8.92 3.83
N ALA A 91 11.57 -10.00 3.88
CA ALA A 91 10.99 -10.62 2.70
C ALA A 91 9.98 -9.69 1.99
N TYR A 92 9.22 -8.91 2.77
CA TYR A 92 8.24 -7.96 2.26
C TYR A 92 8.91 -6.68 1.75
N GLU A 93 9.96 -6.20 2.43
CA GLU A 93 10.78 -5.09 1.93
C GLU A 93 11.37 -5.44 0.56
N GLY A 94 11.92 -6.65 0.42
CA GLY A 94 12.44 -7.15 -0.86
C GLY A 94 11.37 -7.22 -1.95
N ALA A 95 10.10 -7.50 -1.61
CA ALA A 95 8.98 -7.43 -2.54
C ALA A 95 8.69 -5.99 -3.01
N VAL A 96 8.66 -5.03 -2.08
CA VAL A 96 8.48 -3.61 -2.41
C VAL A 96 9.61 -3.12 -3.33
N GLU A 97 10.86 -3.44 -3.00
CA GLU A 97 12.02 -3.06 -3.79
C GLU A 97 12.00 -3.64 -5.22
N ARG A 98 11.62 -4.92 -5.36
CA ARG A 98 11.48 -5.54 -6.69
C ARG A 98 10.40 -4.86 -7.52
N ALA A 99 9.24 -4.58 -6.93
CA ALA A 99 8.15 -3.90 -7.61
C ALA A 99 8.52 -2.47 -8.03
N ALA A 100 9.12 -1.69 -7.14
CA ALA A 100 9.62 -0.34 -7.45
C ALA A 100 10.67 -0.35 -8.57
N ARG A 101 11.57 -1.35 -8.56
CA ARG A 101 12.58 -1.55 -9.60
C ARG A 101 11.98 -1.85 -10.96
N ARG A 102 10.98 -2.73 -11.02
CA ARG A 102 10.25 -3.03 -12.27
C ARG A 102 9.58 -1.78 -12.84
N ALA A 103 9.05 -0.92 -11.98
CA ALA A 103 8.40 0.33 -12.36
C ALA A 103 9.37 1.50 -12.61
N GLN A 104 10.67 1.33 -12.35
CA GLN A 104 11.67 2.41 -12.38
C GLN A 104 11.28 3.61 -11.49
N ALA A 105 10.65 3.34 -10.34
CA ALA A 105 10.14 4.36 -9.42
C ALA A 105 11.04 4.50 -8.19
N ALA A 106 11.33 5.75 -7.82
CA ALA A 106 12.00 6.08 -6.56
C ALA A 106 10.96 6.36 -5.48
N LEU A 107 10.96 5.60 -4.39
CA LEU A 107 9.95 5.67 -3.34
C LEU A 107 10.57 5.89 -1.95
N ARG A 108 9.85 6.67 -1.13
CA ARG A 108 10.00 6.64 0.32
C ARG A 108 8.76 6.02 0.93
N ILE A 109 8.92 4.87 1.58
CA ILE A 109 7.88 4.23 2.37
C ILE A 109 7.89 4.83 3.77
N THR A 110 6.84 5.56 4.11
CA THR A 110 6.71 6.30 5.38
C THR A 110 5.91 5.53 6.43
N ALA A 111 5.12 4.55 5.99
CA ALA A 111 4.43 3.62 6.88
C ALA A 111 4.20 2.30 6.16
N ALA A 112 4.20 1.21 6.93
CA ALA A 112 3.82 -0.09 6.44
C ALA A 112 3.24 -0.92 7.58
N CYS A 113 2.31 -1.81 7.24
CA CYS A 113 1.87 -2.85 8.15
C CYS A 113 1.65 -4.16 7.41
N HIS A 114 1.88 -5.26 8.10
CA HIS A 114 1.54 -6.60 7.65
C HIS A 114 0.74 -7.31 8.75
N GLY A 115 -0.10 -8.27 8.36
CA GLY A 115 -0.73 -9.22 9.27
C GLY A 115 0.28 -10.28 9.70
N GLU A 116 0.13 -10.76 10.93
CA GLU A 116 0.92 -11.85 11.50
C GLU A 116 0.75 -13.15 10.70
N ILE A 117 -0.46 -13.43 10.23
CA ILE A 117 -0.79 -14.66 9.50
C ILE A 117 -1.20 -14.35 8.05
N GLY A 118 -1.77 -13.16 7.82
CA GLY A 118 -2.46 -12.80 6.59
C GLY A 118 -1.63 -12.23 5.45
N SER A 119 -0.31 -12.22 5.55
CA SER A 119 0.54 -11.45 4.62
C SER A 119 1.41 -12.30 3.72
N SER A 120 1.73 -11.75 2.55
CA SER A 120 2.65 -12.38 1.60
C SER A 120 3.37 -11.34 0.78
N GLN A 121 4.52 -11.74 0.24
CA GLN A 121 5.30 -10.94 -0.71
C GLN A 121 4.45 -10.46 -1.90
N VAL A 122 3.53 -11.31 -2.40
CA VAL A 122 2.62 -10.98 -3.51
C VAL A 122 1.79 -9.74 -3.20
N VAL A 123 1.21 -9.66 -2.00
CA VAL A 123 0.41 -8.50 -1.58
C VAL A 123 1.24 -7.23 -1.61
N PHE A 124 2.49 -7.28 -1.14
CA PHE A 124 3.36 -6.10 -1.12
C PHE A 124 3.88 -5.70 -2.51
N GLU A 125 4.09 -6.65 -3.42
CA GLU A 125 4.37 -6.33 -4.82
C GLU A 125 3.17 -5.63 -5.49
N GLN A 126 1.95 -6.12 -5.24
CA GLN A 126 0.72 -5.54 -5.78
C GLN A 126 0.40 -4.17 -5.18
N LEU A 127 0.52 -4.03 -3.85
CA LEU A 127 0.36 -2.75 -3.15
C LEU A 127 1.36 -1.71 -3.64
N THR A 128 2.61 -2.11 -3.89
CA THR A 128 3.62 -1.19 -4.41
C THR A 128 3.25 -0.68 -5.80
N ALA A 129 2.78 -1.56 -6.69
CA ALA A 129 2.32 -1.16 -8.02
C ALA A 129 1.13 -0.19 -7.95
N VAL A 130 0.15 -0.47 -7.08
CA VAL A 130 -1.00 0.41 -6.84
C VAL A 130 -0.56 1.75 -6.25
N LEU A 131 0.37 1.75 -5.30
CA LEU A 131 0.91 2.97 -4.70
C LEU A 131 1.62 3.84 -5.74
N ILE A 132 2.47 3.25 -6.58
CA ILE A 132 3.16 3.96 -7.66
C ILE A 132 2.16 4.54 -8.65
N ALA A 133 1.12 3.79 -9.01
CA ALA A 133 0.04 4.33 -9.81
C ALA A 133 -0.54 5.57 -9.09
N LEU A 134 -1.09 5.42 -7.89
CA LEU A 134 -1.71 6.54 -7.17
C LEU A 134 -0.83 7.80 -7.04
N LEU A 135 0.48 7.64 -6.93
CA LEU A 135 1.44 8.74 -6.85
C LEU A 135 1.78 9.38 -8.20
N THR A 136 1.62 8.68 -9.33
CA THR A 136 2.05 9.14 -10.66
C THR A 136 0.93 9.70 -11.54
N GLN A 137 -0.34 9.36 -11.30
CA GLN A 137 -1.45 9.97 -12.04
C GLN A 137 -2.39 10.76 -11.13
N SER A 138 -2.94 11.84 -11.68
CA SER A 138 -3.82 12.77 -10.97
C SER A 138 -5.26 12.27 -10.83
N ALA A 139 -5.67 11.26 -11.61
CA ALA A 139 -7.00 10.69 -11.57
C ALA A 139 -6.98 9.20 -11.95
N TYR A 140 -7.72 8.40 -11.17
CA TYR A 140 -7.88 6.96 -11.38
C TYR A 140 -9.33 6.56 -11.22
N ARG A 141 -9.80 5.64 -12.09
CA ARG A 141 -11.03 4.89 -11.84
C ARG A 141 -10.73 3.72 -10.92
N ASP A 142 -11.75 3.25 -10.21
CA ASP A 142 -11.62 2.12 -9.28
C ASP A 142 -11.16 0.84 -10.00
N GLU A 143 -11.63 0.66 -11.23
CA GLU A 143 -11.30 -0.48 -12.09
C GLU A 143 -9.82 -0.49 -12.49
N ASP A 144 -9.24 0.68 -12.78
CA ASP A 144 -7.85 0.82 -13.19
C ASP A 144 -6.90 0.32 -12.08
N LEU A 145 -7.24 0.58 -10.82
CA LEU A 145 -6.42 0.14 -9.68
C LEU A 145 -6.46 -1.37 -9.48
N TRP A 146 -7.59 -2.02 -9.76
CA TRP A 146 -7.68 -3.48 -9.75
C TRP A 146 -6.96 -4.12 -10.94
N GLU A 147 -6.93 -3.47 -12.10
CA GLU A 147 -6.12 -3.91 -13.24
C GLU A 147 -4.63 -3.83 -12.92
N VAL A 148 -4.17 -2.73 -12.32
CA VAL A 148 -2.79 -2.59 -11.81
C VAL A 148 -2.48 -3.70 -10.80
N TRP A 149 -3.38 -3.93 -9.84
CA TRP A 149 -3.25 -4.99 -8.85
C TRP A 149 -3.08 -6.37 -9.48
N ASP A 150 -3.95 -6.74 -10.42
CA ASP A 150 -3.95 -8.07 -11.04
C ASP A 150 -2.77 -8.31 -11.98
N THR A 151 -2.25 -7.26 -12.62
CA THR A 151 -1.12 -7.36 -13.56
C THR A 151 0.24 -7.35 -12.87
N ALA A 152 0.35 -6.79 -11.66
CA ALA A 152 1.61 -6.67 -10.93
C ALA A 152 2.28 -8.02 -10.60
N TRP A 153 1.50 -9.09 -10.40
CA TRP A 153 2.02 -10.44 -10.12
C TRP A 153 2.34 -11.25 -11.39
N ARG A 154 1.76 -10.89 -12.54
CA ARG A 154 1.91 -11.66 -13.79
C ARG A 154 3.20 -11.34 -14.55
N ARG A 155 4.10 -10.53 -13.98
CA ARG A 155 5.30 -9.96 -14.63
C ARG A 155 6.56 -10.20 -13.81
#